data_AF-A0A263DB80-F1
#
_entry.id   AF-A0A263DB80-F1
#
_cell.length_a   1.000
_cell.length_b   1.000
_cell.length_c   1.000
_cell.angle_alpha   90.00
_cell.angle_beta   90.00
_cell.angle_gamma   90.00
#
_symmetry.space_group_name_H-M   'P 1'
#
loop_
_entity.id
_entity.type
_entity.pdbx_description
1 polymer ?
#
loop_
_entity_poly.entity_id
_entity_poly.type
_entity_poly.pdbx_seq_one_letter_code
_entity_poly.pdbx_strand_id
1 'polypeptide(L)'
;MRPRILQADGQIGFRWATPDGRPSTLQELVVGDDEPDRLVATHLAALDDALIIAAERFGDLLGGGRRPADHGEREGLLELHRALDRLCHEFALALALTRIGADIRAGQIIGTAALFSIRARLPLDLLGPAPFDGELDDPVVGMVGGFGEMVQVDPDRPWAGGRWIVRTESGQRYPLTLSTLLFDSSGTNKDAARQEHRDALRSVTAAAESPAADPFAVACALDWLLYDFLMAHRDGPDSAAIVLAKGQESDAELIVTTAAASIVARAAFDPGLVGLASRS
;
A
#
# COMPACT_ATOMS: atom_id res chain seq x y z
N MET A 1 -30.03 -18.53 0.69
CA MET A 1 -29.76 -17.13 1.11
C MET A 1 -28.29 -16.85 0.85
N ARG A 2 -27.92 -15.61 0.51
CA ARG A 2 -26.55 -15.25 0.09
C ARG A 2 -25.75 -14.64 1.25
N PRO A 3 -24.41 -14.74 1.25
CA PRO A 3 -23.56 -13.96 2.14
C PRO A 3 -23.82 -12.46 1.96
N ARG A 4 -23.58 -11.67 3.02
CA ARG A 4 -23.84 -10.23 3.02
C ARG A 4 -22.72 -9.46 3.71
N ILE A 5 -22.59 -8.21 3.31
CA ILE A 5 -21.75 -7.23 3.98
C ILE A 5 -22.53 -6.62 5.15
N LEU A 6 -21.88 -6.55 6.31
CA LEU A 6 -22.36 -5.89 7.51
C LEU A 6 -21.51 -4.64 7.75
N GLN A 7 -22.17 -3.50 7.85
CA GLN A 7 -21.59 -2.20 8.18
C GLN A 7 -22.54 -1.50 9.15
N ALA A 8 -22.06 -1.22 10.36
CA ALA A 8 -22.80 -0.44 11.34
C ALA A 8 -22.63 1.06 11.09
N ASP A 9 -23.57 1.88 11.59
CA ASP A 9 -23.47 3.34 11.49
C ASP A 9 -22.18 3.84 12.15
N GLY A 10 -21.41 4.63 11.41
CA GLY A 10 -20.12 5.17 11.86
C GLY A 10 -18.95 4.17 11.86
N GLN A 11 -19.17 2.91 11.47
CA GLN A 11 -18.11 1.92 11.31
C GLN A 11 -17.20 2.28 10.12
N ILE A 12 -15.89 2.20 10.34
CA ILE A 12 -14.90 2.29 9.27
C ILE A 12 -14.75 0.92 8.59
N GLY A 13 -14.95 0.89 7.26
CA GLY A 13 -14.98 -0.36 6.49
C GLY A 13 -16.16 -1.26 6.84
N PHE A 14 -16.05 -2.55 6.53
CA PHE A 14 -17.15 -3.50 6.65
C PHE A 14 -16.68 -4.92 7.01
N ARG A 15 -17.61 -5.81 7.36
CA ARG A 15 -17.33 -7.24 7.62
C ARG A 15 -18.24 -8.11 6.78
N TRP A 16 -17.75 -9.31 6.44
CA TRP A 16 -18.57 -10.33 5.80
C TRP A 16 -19.35 -11.15 6.82
N ALA A 17 -20.53 -11.60 6.44
CA ALA A 17 -21.30 -12.58 7.18
C ALA A 17 -21.91 -13.63 6.23
N THR A 18 -21.97 -14.86 6.73
CA THR A 18 -22.69 -15.96 6.10
C THR A 18 -24.19 -15.66 6.02
N PRO A 19 -24.97 -16.43 5.24
CA PRO A 19 -26.41 -16.23 5.13
C PRO A 19 -27.18 -16.30 6.45
N ASP A 20 -26.70 -17.10 7.40
CA ASP A 20 -27.22 -17.24 8.76
C ASP A 20 -26.71 -16.15 9.73
N GLY A 21 -25.94 -15.18 9.24
CA GLY A 21 -25.47 -14.02 10.00
C GLY A 21 -24.22 -14.27 10.84
N ARG A 22 -23.51 -15.39 10.66
CA ARG A 22 -22.23 -15.62 11.35
C ARG A 22 -21.14 -14.77 10.69
N PRO A 23 -20.27 -14.10 11.47
CA PRO A 23 -19.10 -13.42 10.92
C PRO A 23 -18.24 -14.38 10.10
N SER A 24 -17.75 -13.88 8.96
CA SER A 24 -16.84 -14.62 8.07
C SER A 24 -15.93 -13.63 7.35
N THR A 25 -15.07 -14.13 6.48
CA THR A 25 -14.13 -13.35 5.67
C THR A 25 -14.34 -13.65 4.19
N LEU A 26 -13.86 -12.77 3.30
CA LEU A 26 -14.01 -13.02 1.86
C LEU A 26 -13.39 -14.36 1.44
N GLN A 27 -12.19 -14.69 1.94
CA GLN A 27 -11.49 -15.92 1.58
C GLN A 27 -12.23 -17.19 2.04
N GLU A 28 -12.94 -17.15 3.17
CA GLU A 28 -13.76 -18.28 3.62
C GLU A 28 -14.99 -18.46 2.72
N LEU A 29 -15.58 -17.36 2.25
CA LEU A 29 -16.78 -17.39 1.45
C LEU A 29 -16.52 -17.87 0.02
N VAL A 30 -15.40 -17.49 -0.61
CA VAL A 30 -15.13 -17.86 -2.02
C VAL A 30 -14.77 -19.33 -2.25
N VAL A 31 -14.27 -20.06 -1.24
CA VAL A 31 -13.81 -21.47 -1.39
C VAL A 31 -14.94 -22.44 -1.70
N GLY A 32 -16.20 -22.08 -1.40
CA GLY A 32 -17.37 -22.94 -1.63
C GLY A 32 -18.54 -22.21 -2.31
N ASP A 33 -18.30 -21.06 -2.93
CA ASP A 33 -19.32 -20.31 -3.66
C ASP A 33 -19.27 -20.66 -5.16
N ASP A 34 -20.43 -20.83 -5.79
CA ASP A 34 -20.55 -21.13 -7.22
C ASP A 34 -20.32 -19.90 -8.12
N GLU A 35 -20.38 -18.68 -7.54
CA GLU A 35 -20.19 -17.38 -8.20
C GLU A 35 -19.15 -16.52 -7.45
N PRO A 36 -17.89 -16.97 -7.28
CA PRO A 36 -16.91 -16.28 -6.45
C PRO A 36 -16.48 -14.93 -7.02
N ASP A 37 -16.54 -14.75 -8.33
CA ASP A 37 -16.31 -13.48 -9.04
C ASP A 37 -17.28 -12.38 -8.57
N ARG A 38 -18.53 -12.75 -8.31
CA ARG A 38 -19.55 -11.84 -7.78
C ARG A 38 -19.18 -11.36 -6.37
N LEU A 39 -18.65 -12.24 -5.52
CA LEU A 39 -18.22 -11.87 -4.16
C LEU A 39 -17.00 -10.95 -4.18
N VAL A 40 -16.02 -11.24 -5.04
CA VAL A 40 -14.83 -10.40 -5.26
C VAL A 40 -15.25 -9.00 -5.73
N ALA A 41 -16.12 -8.91 -6.74
CA ALA A 41 -16.64 -7.63 -7.23
C ALA A 41 -17.42 -6.86 -6.15
N THR A 42 -18.23 -7.57 -5.36
CA THR A 42 -19.00 -6.95 -4.26
C THR A 42 -18.09 -6.42 -3.16
N HIS A 43 -17.02 -7.15 -2.81
CA HIS A 43 -16.03 -6.69 -1.84
C HIS A 43 -15.37 -5.39 -2.32
N LEU A 44 -14.95 -5.37 -3.58
CA LEU A 44 -14.25 -4.21 -4.14
C LEU A 44 -15.15 -2.97 -4.20
N ALA A 45 -16.42 -3.13 -4.59
CA ALA A 45 -17.38 -2.03 -4.58
C ALA A 45 -17.63 -1.48 -3.17
N ALA A 46 -17.78 -2.34 -2.17
CA ALA A 46 -17.95 -1.91 -0.79
C ALA A 46 -16.69 -1.25 -0.21
N LEU A 47 -15.51 -1.65 -0.67
CA LEU A 47 -14.25 -0.99 -0.29
C LEU A 47 -14.17 0.41 -0.90
N ASP A 48 -14.58 0.58 -2.16
CA ASP A 48 -14.69 1.88 -2.84
C ASP A 48 -15.58 2.84 -2.04
N ASP A 49 -16.78 2.40 -1.64
CA ASP A 49 -17.71 3.18 -0.81
C ASP A 49 -17.11 3.53 0.57
N ALA A 50 -16.39 2.59 1.19
CA ALA A 50 -15.70 2.82 2.45
C ALA A 50 -14.58 3.87 2.33
N LEU A 51 -13.90 3.95 1.18
CA LEU A 51 -12.87 4.96 0.92
C LEU A 51 -13.47 6.36 0.79
N ILE A 52 -14.67 6.49 0.19
CA ILE A 52 -15.40 7.76 0.13
C ILE A 52 -15.70 8.27 1.55
N ILE A 53 -16.25 7.40 2.40
CA ILE A 53 -16.54 7.74 3.82
C ILE A 53 -15.25 8.09 4.57
N ALA A 54 -14.16 7.35 4.35
CA ALA A 54 -12.87 7.63 4.97
C ALA A 54 -12.29 8.98 4.52
N ALA A 55 -12.42 9.33 3.24
CA ALA A 55 -11.96 10.60 2.70
C ALA A 55 -12.73 11.78 3.30
N GLU A 56 -14.06 11.67 3.42
CA GLU A 56 -14.90 12.69 4.06
C GLU A 56 -14.53 12.91 5.53
N ARG A 57 -14.26 11.81 6.26
CA ARG A 57 -14.00 11.86 7.71
C ARG A 57 -12.56 12.23 8.06
N PHE A 58 -11.58 11.76 7.29
CA PHE A 58 -10.14 11.84 7.63
C PHE A 58 -9.31 12.59 6.60
N GLY A 59 -9.91 13.18 5.55
CA GLY A 59 -9.20 13.83 4.43
C GLY A 59 -8.13 14.82 4.86
N ASP A 60 -8.44 15.72 5.81
CA ASP A 60 -7.49 16.72 6.32
C ASP A 60 -6.25 16.09 6.99
N LEU A 61 -6.45 14.95 7.67
CA LEU A 61 -5.39 14.20 8.34
C LEU A 61 -4.56 13.39 7.33
N LEU A 62 -5.23 12.69 6.42
CA LEU A 62 -4.57 11.85 5.40
C LEU A 62 -3.79 12.70 4.39
N GLY A 63 -4.28 13.89 4.07
CA GLY A 63 -3.59 14.88 3.23
C GLY A 63 -2.36 15.51 3.89
N GLY A 64 -2.20 15.34 5.21
CA GLY A 64 -1.12 15.96 5.98
C GLY A 64 -1.32 17.46 6.24
N GLY A 65 -2.55 17.99 6.06
CA GLY A 65 -2.88 19.38 6.34
C GLY A 65 -2.80 19.73 7.83
N ARG A 66 -2.97 18.72 8.70
CA ARG A 66 -2.77 18.84 10.15
C ARG A 66 -2.43 17.49 10.79
N ARG A 67 -1.93 17.57 12.03
CA ARG A 67 -1.80 16.40 12.92
C ARG A 67 -3.13 16.10 13.64
N PRO A 68 -3.34 14.87 14.11
CA PRO A 68 -4.50 14.55 14.95
C PRO A 68 -4.45 15.39 16.23
N ALA A 69 -5.58 16.01 16.55
CA ALA A 69 -5.70 16.97 17.63
C ALA A 69 -5.89 16.31 19.01
N ASP A 70 -6.52 15.14 19.04
CA ASP A 70 -6.87 14.44 20.26
C ASP A 70 -6.72 12.91 20.13
N HIS A 71 -6.98 12.23 21.24
CA HIS A 71 -6.92 10.77 21.31
C HIS A 71 -7.97 10.10 20.41
N GLY A 72 -9.16 10.69 20.25
CA GLY A 72 -10.23 10.11 19.43
C GLY A 72 -9.87 10.09 17.94
N GLU A 73 -9.22 11.13 17.42
CA GLU A 73 -8.71 11.13 16.05
C GLU A 73 -7.59 10.12 15.85
N ARG A 74 -6.70 9.96 16.84
CA ARG A 74 -5.64 8.94 16.80
C ARG A 74 -6.22 7.53 16.76
N GLU A 75 -7.20 7.22 17.61
CA GLU A 75 -7.91 5.94 17.59
C GLU A 75 -8.67 5.74 16.26
N GLY A 76 -9.28 6.80 15.72
CA GLY A 76 -9.92 6.73 14.40
C GLY A 76 -8.96 6.37 13.27
N LEU A 77 -7.74 6.93 13.26
CA LEU A 77 -6.70 6.56 12.29
C LEU A 77 -6.19 5.12 12.50
N LEU A 78 -6.09 4.68 13.76
CA LEU A 78 -5.71 3.32 14.13
C LEU A 78 -6.75 2.30 13.62
N GLU A 79 -8.04 2.58 13.84
CA GLU A 79 -9.15 1.79 13.31
C GLU A 79 -9.17 1.79 11.78
N LEU A 80 -8.95 2.96 11.15
CA LEU A 80 -8.95 3.12 9.71
C LEU A 80 -7.90 2.22 9.04
N HIS A 81 -6.62 2.35 9.41
CA HIS A 81 -5.59 1.60 8.70
C HIS A 81 -5.79 0.08 8.88
N ARG A 82 -6.20 -0.37 10.07
CA ARG A 82 -6.45 -1.79 10.34
C ARG A 82 -7.62 -2.34 9.54
N ALA A 83 -8.70 -1.55 9.41
CA ALA A 83 -9.84 -1.92 8.59
C ALA A 83 -9.44 -2.05 7.12
N LEU A 84 -8.72 -1.06 6.58
CA LEU A 84 -8.26 -1.06 5.19
C LEU A 84 -7.26 -2.19 4.93
N ASP A 85 -6.27 -2.37 5.80
CA ASP A 85 -5.28 -3.45 5.69
C ASP A 85 -5.95 -4.83 5.65
N ARG A 86 -6.89 -5.09 6.56
CA ARG A 86 -7.65 -6.35 6.55
C ARG A 86 -8.41 -6.53 5.23
N LEU A 87 -9.14 -5.51 4.77
CA LEU A 87 -9.96 -5.61 3.55
C LEU A 87 -9.09 -5.83 2.31
N CYS A 88 -7.98 -5.10 2.18
CA CYS A 88 -7.01 -5.32 1.10
C CYS A 88 -6.44 -6.74 1.12
N HIS A 89 -6.11 -7.27 2.29
CA HIS A 89 -5.61 -8.63 2.45
C HIS A 89 -6.67 -9.69 2.12
N GLU A 90 -7.90 -9.54 2.61
CA GLU A 90 -9.02 -10.42 2.27
C GLU A 90 -9.27 -10.46 0.75
N PHE A 91 -9.21 -9.31 0.08
CA PHE A 91 -9.33 -9.21 -1.38
C PHE A 91 -8.20 -9.96 -2.10
N ALA A 92 -6.94 -9.72 -1.72
CA ALA A 92 -5.79 -10.38 -2.33
C ALA A 92 -5.82 -11.91 -2.15
N LEU A 93 -6.18 -12.41 -0.97
CA LEU A 93 -6.35 -13.84 -0.73
C LEU A 93 -7.48 -14.44 -1.58
N ALA A 94 -8.60 -13.74 -1.73
CA ALA A 94 -9.69 -14.20 -2.56
C ALA A 94 -9.30 -14.29 -4.03
N LEU A 95 -8.51 -13.34 -4.55
CA LEU A 95 -7.95 -13.42 -5.91
C LEU A 95 -7.05 -14.66 -6.06
N ALA A 96 -6.16 -14.91 -5.10
CA ALA A 96 -5.26 -16.07 -5.13
C ALA A 96 -6.03 -17.40 -5.12
N LEU A 97 -7.07 -17.52 -4.28
CA LEU A 97 -7.88 -18.74 -4.16
C LEU A 97 -8.75 -19.00 -5.40
N THR A 98 -9.25 -17.95 -6.02
CA THR A 98 -10.15 -18.05 -7.19
C THR A 98 -9.41 -17.99 -8.52
N ARG A 99 -8.10 -17.66 -8.50
CA ARG A 99 -7.26 -17.40 -9.68
C ARG A 99 -7.80 -16.31 -10.59
N ILE A 100 -8.55 -15.37 -10.02
CA ILE A 100 -9.00 -14.16 -10.70
C ILE A 100 -7.84 -13.16 -10.67
N GLY A 101 -7.50 -12.59 -11.81
CA GLY A 101 -6.49 -11.52 -11.89
C GLY A 101 -7.05 -10.19 -11.39
N ALA A 102 -6.19 -9.34 -10.83
CA ALA A 102 -6.56 -7.96 -10.52
C ALA A 102 -6.73 -7.16 -11.81
N ASP A 103 -7.91 -6.58 -12.03
CA ASP A 103 -8.12 -5.63 -13.12
C ASP A 103 -7.64 -4.23 -12.72
N ILE A 104 -7.66 -3.30 -13.67
CA ILE A 104 -7.26 -1.91 -13.46
C ILE A 104 -8.03 -1.29 -12.29
N ARG A 105 -9.35 -1.52 -12.21
CA ARG A 105 -10.19 -0.93 -11.16
C ARG A 105 -9.79 -1.46 -9.78
N ALA A 106 -9.49 -2.75 -9.67
CA ALA A 106 -8.97 -3.36 -8.45
C ALA A 106 -7.65 -2.70 -8.02
N GLY A 107 -6.71 -2.52 -8.95
CA GLY A 107 -5.45 -1.81 -8.68
C GLY A 107 -5.66 -0.38 -8.17
N GLN A 108 -6.59 0.36 -8.75
CA GLN A 108 -6.90 1.74 -8.34
C GLN A 108 -7.51 1.81 -6.93
N ILE A 109 -8.49 0.95 -6.64
CA ILE A 109 -9.18 0.93 -5.33
C ILE A 109 -8.22 0.43 -4.24
N ILE A 110 -7.52 -0.67 -4.48
CA ILE A 110 -6.56 -1.23 -3.51
C ILE A 110 -5.36 -0.30 -3.33
N GLY A 111 -4.89 0.34 -4.40
CA GLY A 111 -3.84 1.37 -4.31
C GLY A 111 -4.27 2.56 -3.47
N THR A 112 -5.50 3.05 -3.67
CA THR A 112 -6.05 4.15 -2.86
C THR A 112 -6.18 3.75 -1.39
N ALA A 113 -6.70 2.54 -1.11
CA ALA A 113 -6.78 2.00 0.24
C ALA A 113 -5.41 1.82 0.91
N ALA A 114 -4.42 1.31 0.18
CA ALA A 114 -3.06 1.17 0.67
C ALA A 114 -2.43 2.54 0.98
N LEU A 115 -2.63 3.54 0.11
CA LEU A 115 -2.17 4.90 0.36
C LEU A 115 -2.83 5.50 1.61
N PHE A 116 -4.14 5.33 1.78
CA PHE A 116 -4.85 5.77 2.99
C PHE A 116 -4.31 5.09 4.24
N SER A 117 -4.08 3.77 4.20
CA SER A 117 -3.50 3.01 5.32
C SER A 117 -2.10 3.53 5.69
N ILE A 118 -1.22 3.74 4.70
CA ILE A 118 0.12 4.30 4.93
C ILE A 118 0.01 5.71 5.54
N ARG A 119 -0.85 6.57 4.97
CA ARG A 119 -1.06 7.95 5.44
C ARG A 119 -1.67 8.03 6.83
N ALA A 120 -2.55 7.10 7.20
CA ALA A 120 -3.13 7.02 8.53
C ALA A 120 -2.08 6.64 9.60
N ARG A 121 -1.08 5.83 9.22
CA ARG A 121 0.00 5.37 10.11
C ARG A 121 1.09 6.43 10.36
N LEU A 122 1.32 7.33 9.40
CA LEU A 122 2.31 8.41 9.51
C LEU A 122 2.19 9.24 10.81
N PRO A 123 1.06 9.90 11.12
CA PRO A 123 0.93 10.72 12.32
C PRO A 123 0.84 9.92 13.64
N LEU A 124 0.79 8.60 13.53
CA LEU A 124 0.82 7.67 14.67
C LEU A 124 2.23 7.16 14.96
N ASP A 125 3.23 7.54 14.15
CA ASP A 125 4.60 7.03 14.20
C ASP A 125 4.66 5.49 14.05
N LEU A 126 3.78 4.95 13.20
CA LEU A 126 3.65 3.51 12.93
C LEU A 126 4.27 3.09 11.59
N LEU A 127 4.92 4.02 10.87
CA LEU A 127 5.81 3.66 9.78
C LEU A 127 7.22 3.47 10.33
N GLY A 128 7.87 2.37 9.97
CA GLY A 128 9.26 2.15 10.28
C GLY A 128 10.21 3.02 9.44
N PRO A 129 11.53 2.92 9.69
CA PRO A 129 12.51 3.73 9.01
C PRO A 129 12.46 3.50 7.49
N ALA A 130 12.66 4.57 6.73
CA ALA A 130 12.86 4.44 5.30
C ALA A 130 14.20 3.74 5.01
N PRO A 131 14.34 3.05 3.87
CA PRO A 131 15.66 2.64 3.42
C PRO A 131 16.62 3.84 3.38
N PHE A 132 17.82 3.68 3.95
CA PHE A 132 18.83 4.73 4.19
C PHE A 132 18.39 5.87 5.15
N ASP A 133 17.46 5.61 6.08
CA ASP A 133 17.10 6.61 7.09
C ASP A 133 18.31 7.02 7.95
N GLY A 134 18.55 8.32 8.05
CA GLY A 134 19.73 8.89 8.71
C GLY A 134 21.07 8.72 7.96
N GLU A 135 21.07 8.09 6.77
CA GLU A 135 22.28 7.87 5.95
C GLU A 135 22.37 8.80 4.73
N LEU A 136 21.29 9.49 4.39
CA LEU A 136 21.24 10.44 3.28
C LEU A 136 21.47 11.88 3.76
N ASP A 137 22.02 12.71 2.87
CA ASP A 137 22.23 14.13 3.11
C ASP A 137 20.88 14.89 3.16
N ASP A 138 20.82 15.94 3.99
CA ASP A 138 19.65 16.81 4.08
C ASP A 138 19.59 17.79 2.90
N PRO A 139 18.50 17.79 2.11
CA PRO A 139 18.38 18.69 0.99
C PRO A 139 18.32 20.15 1.46
N VAL A 140 19.17 20.99 0.89
CA VAL A 140 19.05 22.45 1.04
C VAL A 140 17.97 22.98 0.11
N VAL A 141 17.35 24.10 0.48
CA VAL A 141 16.37 24.78 -0.39
C VAL A 141 17.03 25.14 -1.72
N GLY A 142 16.49 24.63 -2.83
CA GLY A 142 16.97 24.92 -4.18
C GLY A 142 16.92 23.71 -5.10
N MET A 143 17.56 23.86 -6.28
CA MET A 143 17.72 22.77 -7.24
C MET A 143 18.97 21.95 -6.90
N VAL A 144 18.81 20.63 -6.79
CA VAL A 144 19.93 19.69 -6.64
C VAL A 144 20.24 19.07 -8.01
N GLY A 145 21.43 19.36 -8.54
CA GLY A 145 21.93 18.73 -9.76
C GLY A 145 22.58 17.39 -9.46
N GLY A 146 22.27 16.35 -10.23
CA GLY A 146 22.85 15.03 -10.07
C GLY A 146 22.17 13.95 -10.90
N PHE A 147 22.55 12.70 -10.64
CA PHE A 147 22.03 11.51 -11.31
C PHE A 147 21.06 10.78 -10.38
N GLY A 148 19.85 10.53 -10.86
CA GLY A 148 18.86 9.71 -10.15
C GLY A 148 19.12 8.22 -10.34
N GLU A 149 19.13 7.44 -9.26
CA GLU A 149 19.32 5.99 -9.28
C GLU A 149 18.52 5.30 -8.16
N MET A 150 17.97 4.10 -8.42
CA MET A 150 17.40 3.27 -7.36
C MET A 150 18.54 2.49 -6.71
N VAL A 151 18.80 2.75 -5.43
CA VAL A 151 19.85 2.05 -4.69
C VAL A 151 19.21 1.07 -3.73
N GLN A 152 19.63 -0.19 -3.82
CA GLN A 152 19.28 -1.22 -2.84
C GLN A 152 20.11 -1.04 -1.57
N VAL A 153 19.50 -1.25 -0.41
CA VAL A 153 20.21 -1.19 0.89
C VAL A 153 21.32 -2.24 0.94
N ASP A 154 20.99 -3.45 0.51
CA ASP A 154 21.92 -4.58 0.44
C ASP A 154 21.47 -5.52 -0.69
N PRO A 155 22.28 -5.68 -1.76
CA PRO A 155 21.95 -6.56 -2.88
C PRO A 155 21.79 -8.04 -2.50
N ASP A 156 22.43 -8.49 -1.42
CA ASP A 156 22.33 -9.87 -0.92
C ASP A 156 21.12 -10.06 0.01
N ARG A 157 20.46 -8.96 0.40
CA ARG A 157 19.24 -8.96 1.22
C ARG A 157 18.15 -8.13 0.55
N PRO A 158 17.53 -8.63 -0.54
CA PRO A 158 16.53 -7.85 -1.28
C PRO A 158 15.35 -7.36 -0.43
N TRP A 159 15.01 -8.08 0.66
CA TRP A 159 13.97 -7.68 1.60
C TRP A 159 14.27 -6.39 2.39
N ALA A 160 15.52 -5.90 2.40
CA ALA A 160 15.88 -4.60 2.96
C ALA A 160 15.42 -3.43 2.07
N GLY A 161 15.01 -3.72 0.83
CA GLY A 161 14.48 -2.74 -0.10
C GLY A 161 15.52 -1.81 -0.69
N GLY A 162 15.02 -0.71 -1.22
CA GLY A 162 15.83 0.33 -1.85
C GLY A 162 15.11 1.66 -1.85
N ARG A 163 15.83 2.69 -2.27
CA ARG A 163 15.29 4.05 -2.37
C ARG A 163 15.88 4.76 -3.57
N TRP A 164 15.06 5.56 -4.22
CA TRP A 164 15.55 6.54 -5.17
C TRP A 164 16.42 7.57 -4.45
N ILE A 165 17.62 7.79 -4.97
CA ILE A 165 18.49 8.88 -4.54
C ILE A 165 18.87 9.73 -5.75
N VAL A 166 19.23 10.99 -5.48
CA VAL A 166 20.03 11.78 -6.40
C VAL A 166 21.47 11.84 -5.88
N ARG A 167 22.40 11.36 -6.69
CA ARG A 167 23.84 11.48 -6.43
C ARG A 167 24.40 12.69 -7.16
N THR A 168 24.99 13.63 -6.44
CA THR A 168 25.66 14.79 -7.03
C THR A 168 27.03 14.43 -7.57
N GLU A 169 27.61 15.29 -8.41
CA GLU A 169 28.98 15.13 -8.91
C GLU A 169 30.03 15.12 -7.78
N SER A 170 29.74 15.84 -6.68
CA SER A 170 30.58 15.87 -5.48
C SER A 170 30.31 14.70 -4.50
N GLY A 171 29.45 13.76 -4.87
CA GLY A 171 29.25 12.49 -4.16
C GLY A 171 28.21 12.52 -3.04
N GLN A 172 27.56 13.65 -2.78
CA GLN A 172 26.42 13.72 -1.85
C GLN A 172 25.23 12.91 -2.39
N ARG A 173 24.43 12.38 -1.47
CA ARG A 173 23.28 11.52 -1.77
C ARG A 173 22.06 12.09 -1.07
N TYR A 174 21.11 12.62 -1.85
CA TYR A 174 19.86 13.13 -1.31
C TYR A 174 18.70 12.19 -1.63
N PRO A 175 17.65 12.15 -0.79
CA PRO A 175 16.42 11.44 -1.11
C PRO A 175 15.82 11.94 -2.42
N LEU A 176 15.36 11.01 -3.25
CA LEU A 176 14.60 11.27 -4.47
C LEU A 176 13.30 10.47 -4.43
N THR A 177 12.29 10.90 -5.18
CA THR A 177 11.01 10.19 -5.30
C THR A 177 10.74 9.84 -6.75
N LEU A 178 9.99 8.77 -6.98
CA LEU A 178 9.53 8.42 -8.33
C LEU A 178 8.70 9.58 -8.92
N SER A 179 7.87 10.23 -8.12
CA SER A 179 7.10 11.42 -8.56
C SER A 179 8.03 12.51 -9.11
N THR A 180 9.11 12.86 -8.39
CA THR A 180 10.09 13.85 -8.84
C THR A 180 10.76 13.42 -10.16
N LEU A 181 11.08 12.13 -10.32
CA LEU A 181 11.64 11.60 -11.58
C LEU A 181 10.67 11.72 -12.76
N LEU A 182 9.37 11.52 -12.51
CA LEU A 182 8.36 11.51 -13.57
C LEU A 182 7.85 12.91 -13.95
N PHE A 183 7.84 13.86 -13.02
CA PHE A 183 7.17 15.15 -13.23
C PHE A 183 8.14 16.35 -13.16
N ASP A 184 9.15 16.30 -12.30
CA ASP A 184 10.00 17.48 -12.00
C ASP A 184 11.44 17.36 -12.54
N SER A 185 11.84 16.17 -13.01
CA SER A 185 13.19 15.91 -13.53
C SER A 185 13.26 16.09 -15.03
N SER A 186 14.29 16.80 -15.50
CA SER A 186 14.63 16.90 -16.92
C SER A 186 15.64 15.81 -17.31
N GLY A 187 15.52 15.25 -18.51
CA GLY A 187 16.48 14.26 -19.04
C GLY A 187 16.35 12.83 -18.51
N THR A 188 15.47 12.55 -17.55
CA THR A 188 15.21 11.20 -17.05
C THR A 188 14.43 10.36 -18.07
N ASN A 189 14.88 9.13 -18.31
CA ASN A 189 14.07 8.13 -19.01
C ASN A 189 12.97 7.62 -18.07
N LYS A 190 11.77 8.19 -18.21
CA LYS A 190 10.62 7.93 -17.34
C LYS A 190 10.17 6.46 -17.37
N ASP A 191 10.26 5.81 -18.52
CA ASP A 191 9.83 4.41 -18.65
C ASP A 191 10.84 3.47 -17.98
N ALA A 192 12.14 3.76 -18.11
CA ALA A 192 13.18 3.05 -17.37
C ALA A 192 13.00 3.22 -15.85
N ALA A 193 12.76 4.45 -15.37
CA ALA A 193 12.52 4.71 -13.95
C ALA A 193 11.29 3.96 -13.42
N ARG A 194 10.18 3.92 -14.17
CA ARG A 194 9.02 3.11 -13.78
C ARG A 194 9.36 1.63 -13.72
N GLN A 195 10.09 1.12 -14.71
CA GLN A 195 10.48 -0.29 -14.74
C GLN A 195 11.38 -0.65 -13.55
N GLU A 196 12.39 0.16 -13.27
CA GLU A 196 13.32 -0.02 -12.14
C GLU A 196 12.59 -0.02 -10.80
N HIS A 197 11.61 0.86 -10.62
CA HIS A 197 10.79 0.87 -9.40
C HIS A 197 9.89 -0.37 -9.29
N ARG A 198 9.29 -0.82 -10.40
CA ARG A 198 8.51 -2.07 -10.40
C ARG A 198 9.39 -3.27 -10.05
N ASP A 199 10.61 -3.31 -10.56
CA ASP A 199 11.55 -4.40 -10.30
C ASP A 199 11.99 -4.40 -8.83
N ALA A 200 12.18 -3.23 -8.22
CA ALA A 200 12.39 -3.13 -6.78
C ALA A 200 11.20 -3.69 -5.97
N LEU A 201 9.96 -3.28 -6.29
CA LEU A 201 8.75 -3.81 -5.63
C LEU A 201 8.60 -5.32 -5.77
N ARG A 202 8.81 -5.86 -6.98
CA ARG A 202 8.78 -7.31 -7.22
C ARG A 202 9.86 -8.05 -6.45
N SER A 203 11.06 -7.50 -6.41
CA SER A 203 12.21 -8.09 -5.72
C SER A 203 11.96 -8.22 -4.22
N VAL A 204 11.48 -7.15 -3.57
CA VAL A 204 11.14 -7.18 -2.14
C VAL A 204 9.96 -8.11 -1.87
N THR A 205 8.90 -8.03 -2.68
CA THR A 205 7.70 -8.87 -2.53
C THR A 205 8.04 -10.36 -2.64
N ALA A 206 8.87 -10.75 -3.62
CA ALA A 206 9.31 -12.13 -3.76
C ALA A 206 10.23 -12.58 -2.60
N ALA A 207 11.07 -11.68 -2.10
CA ALA A 207 11.99 -11.98 -1.01
C ALA A 207 11.31 -12.00 0.38
N ALA A 208 10.10 -11.47 0.51
CA ALA A 208 9.34 -11.41 1.76
C ALA A 208 9.03 -12.81 2.34
N GLU A 209 8.92 -13.83 1.48
CA GLU A 209 8.67 -15.22 1.88
C GLU A 209 9.94 -15.96 2.32
N SER A 210 11.11 -15.33 2.20
CA SER A 210 12.39 -15.94 2.62
C SER A 210 12.40 -16.16 4.15
N PRO A 211 12.80 -17.36 4.63
CA PRO A 211 12.96 -17.60 6.07
C PRO A 211 13.99 -16.68 6.76
N ALA A 212 14.90 -16.08 5.97
CA ALA A 212 15.90 -15.13 6.47
C ALA A 212 15.42 -13.67 6.45
N ALA A 213 14.26 -13.39 5.85
CA ALA A 213 13.71 -12.05 5.80
C ALA A 213 13.16 -11.65 7.17
N ASP A 214 13.62 -10.52 7.69
CA ASP A 214 13.06 -9.90 8.88
C ASP A 214 11.72 -9.24 8.50
N PRO A 215 10.58 -9.65 9.09
CA PRO A 215 9.27 -9.08 8.77
C PRO A 215 9.21 -7.57 8.97
N PHE A 216 9.94 -7.02 9.95
CA PHE A 216 9.98 -5.57 10.16
C PHE A 216 10.69 -4.86 9.01
N ALA A 217 11.86 -5.35 8.58
CA ALA A 217 12.56 -4.82 7.41
C ALA A 217 11.72 -4.92 6.12
N VAL A 218 11.05 -6.05 5.90
CA VAL A 218 10.14 -6.26 4.74
C VAL A 218 9.02 -5.21 4.75
N ALA A 219 8.35 -5.05 5.89
CA ALA A 219 7.26 -4.09 6.03
C ALA A 219 7.72 -2.67 5.73
N CYS A 220 8.88 -2.26 6.27
CA CYS A 220 9.47 -0.94 6.02
C CYS A 220 9.78 -0.74 4.53
N ALA A 221 10.46 -1.71 3.91
CA ALA A 221 10.83 -1.65 2.49
C ALA A 221 9.60 -1.54 1.59
N LEU A 222 8.60 -2.41 1.79
CA LEU A 222 7.39 -2.43 0.97
C LEU A 222 6.53 -1.19 1.21
N ASP A 223 6.35 -0.73 2.44
CA ASP A 223 5.56 0.48 2.72
C ASP A 223 6.14 1.71 2.02
N TRP A 224 7.46 1.91 2.08
CA TRP A 224 8.11 3.07 1.46
C TRP A 224 8.17 3.00 -0.07
N LEU A 225 8.47 1.83 -0.65
CA LEU A 225 8.42 1.66 -2.10
C LEU A 225 6.99 1.79 -2.61
N LEU A 226 6.02 1.13 -1.99
CA LEU A 226 4.62 1.21 -2.40
C LEU A 226 4.10 2.64 -2.24
N TYR A 227 4.44 3.32 -1.15
CA TYR A 227 4.11 4.73 -0.98
C TYR A 227 4.61 5.57 -2.15
N ASP A 228 5.89 5.48 -2.49
CA ASP A 228 6.48 6.26 -3.58
C ASP A 228 5.85 5.90 -4.95
N PHE A 229 5.58 4.63 -5.20
CA PHE A 229 4.84 4.17 -6.38
C PHE A 229 3.46 4.79 -6.47
N LEU A 230 2.67 4.73 -5.38
CA LEU A 230 1.30 5.24 -5.33
C LEU A 230 1.27 6.77 -5.41
N MET A 231 2.23 7.45 -4.79
CA MET A 231 2.39 8.90 -4.90
C MET A 231 2.62 9.33 -6.36
N ALA A 232 3.31 8.52 -7.16
CA ALA A 232 3.54 8.79 -8.58
C ALA A 232 2.32 8.47 -9.48
N HIS A 233 1.32 7.75 -8.97
CA HIS A 233 0.10 7.36 -9.70
C HIS A 233 -1.17 8.06 -9.20
N ARG A 234 -1.06 9.08 -8.35
CA ARG A 234 -2.22 9.90 -7.95
C ARG A 234 -2.80 10.70 -9.11
N ASP A 235 -4.10 10.95 -9.08
CA ASP A 235 -4.80 11.82 -10.04
C ASP A 235 -4.26 13.26 -10.05
N GLY A 236 -3.73 13.73 -8.91
CA GLY A 236 -3.13 15.05 -8.78
C GLY A 236 -2.63 15.33 -7.36
N PRO A 237 -1.96 16.47 -7.12
CA PRO A 237 -1.36 16.79 -5.82
C PRO A 237 -2.37 16.80 -4.67
N ASP A 238 -3.62 17.17 -4.94
CA ASP A 238 -4.70 17.28 -3.94
C ASP A 238 -5.57 16.01 -3.85
N SER A 239 -5.21 14.96 -4.59
CA SER A 239 -5.94 13.70 -4.62
C SER A 239 -5.07 12.54 -4.14
N ALA A 240 -5.70 11.61 -3.43
CA ALA A 240 -5.12 10.32 -3.10
C ALA A 240 -5.70 9.18 -3.96
N ALA A 241 -6.61 9.50 -4.88
CA ALA A 241 -7.14 8.53 -5.83
C ALA A 241 -6.05 8.09 -6.79
N ILE A 242 -5.87 6.77 -6.91
CA ILE A 242 -4.89 6.17 -7.81
C ILE A 242 -5.49 6.04 -9.21
N VAL A 243 -4.72 6.45 -10.20
CA VAL A 243 -5.08 6.42 -11.61
C VAL A 243 -4.11 5.53 -12.36
N LEU A 244 -4.66 4.50 -12.98
CA LEU A 244 -3.94 3.59 -13.87
C LEU A 244 -4.54 3.72 -15.26
N ALA A 245 -3.69 3.90 -16.26
CA ALA A 245 -4.09 3.93 -17.65
C ALA A 245 -4.44 2.52 -18.16
N LYS A 246 -5.23 2.46 -19.23
CA LYS A 246 -5.51 1.20 -19.95
C LYS A 246 -4.19 0.54 -20.40
N GLY A 247 -4.05 -0.76 -20.19
CA GLY A 247 -2.80 -1.49 -20.49
C GLY A 247 -1.82 -1.60 -19.32
N GLN A 248 -2.18 -1.08 -18.14
CA GLN A 248 -1.38 -1.18 -16.91
C GLN A 248 -1.91 -2.24 -15.94
N GLU A 249 -2.49 -3.33 -16.45
CA GLU A 249 -2.99 -4.44 -15.62
C GLU A 249 -1.88 -5.06 -14.75
N SER A 250 -0.64 -5.07 -15.24
CA SER A 250 0.52 -5.53 -14.45
C SER A 250 0.87 -4.61 -13.28
N ASP A 251 0.56 -3.31 -13.36
CA ASP A 251 0.69 -2.38 -12.24
C ASP A 251 -0.42 -2.61 -11.21
N ALA A 252 -1.63 -2.90 -11.67
CA ALA A 252 -2.73 -3.25 -10.79
C ALA A 252 -2.43 -4.52 -9.98
N GLU A 253 -1.94 -5.57 -10.64
CA GLU A 253 -1.51 -6.80 -9.96
C GLU A 253 -0.35 -6.55 -8.99
N LEU A 254 0.64 -5.75 -9.39
CA LEU A 254 1.77 -5.39 -8.53
C LEU A 254 1.31 -4.65 -7.27
N ILE A 255 0.37 -3.70 -7.38
CA ILE A 255 -0.17 -2.96 -6.24
C ILE A 255 -0.86 -3.92 -5.26
N VAL A 256 -1.73 -4.79 -5.76
CA VAL A 256 -2.49 -5.73 -4.90
C VAL A 256 -1.56 -6.69 -4.17
N THR A 257 -0.61 -7.28 -4.89
CA THR A 257 0.35 -8.25 -4.32
C THR A 257 1.29 -7.60 -3.32
N THR A 258 1.84 -6.43 -3.64
CA THR A 258 2.73 -5.67 -2.74
C THR A 258 1.99 -5.22 -1.47
N ALA A 259 0.77 -4.71 -1.60
CA ALA A 259 -0.03 -4.31 -0.45
C ALA A 259 -0.27 -5.49 0.49
N ALA A 260 -0.66 -6.64 -0.05
CA ALA A 260 -0.86 -7.87 0.72
C ALA A 260 0.44 -8.32 1.42
N ALA A 261 1.57 -8.31 0.73
CA ALA A 261 2.87 -8.67 1.31
C ALA A 261 3.30 -7.73 2.45
N SER A 262 3.10 -6.41 2.31
CA SER A 262 3.32 -5.45 3.41
C SER A 262 2.43 -5.77 4.61
N ILE A 263 1.15 -6.05 4.39
CA ILE A 263 0.20 -6.37 5.47
C ILE A 263 0.59 -7.67 6.19
N VAL A 264 0.97 -8.71 5.45
CA VAL A 264 1.43 -10.00 6.02
C VAL A 264 2.70 -9.80 6.85
N ALA A 265 3.67 -9.04 6.35
CA ALA A 265 4.90 -8.72 7.08
C ALA A 265 4.59 -7.96 8.39
N ARG A 266 3.69 -6.98 8.35
CA ARG A 266 3.25 -6.23 9.54
C ARG A 266 2.46 -7.07 10.53
N ALA A 267 1.70 -8.06 10.07
CA ALA A 267 0.93 -8.96 10.95
C ALA A 267 1.82 -9.78 11.91
N ALA A 268 3.14 -9.86 11.65
CA ALA A 268 4.10 -10.48 12.56
C ALA A 268 4.36 -9.67 13.84
N PHE A 269 4.08 -8.35 13.85
CA PHE A 269 4.40 -7.47 14.97
C PHE A 269 3.34 -6.40 15.31
N ASP A 270 2.39 -6.07 14.43
CA ASP A 270 1.24 -5.21 14.74
C ASP A 270 0.12 -6.01 15.42
N PRO A 271 -0.15 -5.79 16.73
CA PRO A 271 -1.16 -6.55 17.46
C PRO A 271 -2.56 -6.47 16.86
N GLY A 272 -2.89 -5.40 16.14
CA GLY A 272 -4.20 -5.24 15.50
C GLY A 272 -4.33 -5.93 14.16
N LEU A 273 -3.25 -6.49 13.63
CA LEU A 273 -3.21 -7.31 12.41
C LEU A 273 -2.89 -8.77 12.70
N VAL A 274 -2.53 -9.12 13.95
CA VAL A 274 -2.32 -10.50 14.39
C VAL A 274 -3.56 -11.34 14.08
N GLY A 275 -3.34 -12.50 13.44
CA GLY A 275 -4.40 -13.41 12.99
C GLY A 275 -4.69 -13.34 11.49
N LEU A 276 -4.22 -12.31 10.78
CA LEU A 276 -4.34 -12.22 9.32
C LEU A 276 -3.40 -13.20 8.60
N ALA A 277 -2.16 -13.36 9.08
CA ALA A 277 -1.18 -14.29 8.52
C ALA A 277 -1.39 -15.76 8.93
N SER A 278 -2.33 -16.05 9.85
CA SER A 278 -2.49 -17.37 10.49
C SER A 278 -3.40 -18.35 9.73
N ARG A 279 -3.84 -18.02 8.51
CA ARG A 279 -4.83 -18.81 7.76
C ARG A 279 -4.55 -18.90 6.25
N SER A 280 -3.29 -18.85 5.85
CA SER A 280 -2.85 -19.28 4.51
C SER A 280 -2.58 -20.78 4.48
#